data_AF-A0A945G3E9-F1
#
_entry.id   AF-A0A945G3E9-F1
#
_cell.length_a   1.000
_cell.length_b   1.000
_cell.length_c   1.000
_cell.angle_alpha   90.00
_cell.angle_beta   90.00
_cell.angle_gamma   90.00
#
_symmetry.space_group_name_H-M   'P 1'
#
loop_
_entity.id
_entity.type
_entity.pdbx_description
1 polymer ?
#
loop_
_entity_poly.entity_id
_entity_poly.type
_entity_poly.pdbx_seq_one_letter_code
_entity_poly.pdbx_strand_id
1 'polypeptide(L)'
;MIYTKYKMISSLLILLLVFSCNVQIKVSADKEEIPSESIVKFLVENTEEKSYNGWWVYGEGQHIFKDEESLEEWDLEFLNENMQELEELYLAICEMEYFPMECEMIGHKRKDILKNETTLIVSEFNILYIQGCGE
;
A
#
# COMPACT_ATOMS: atom_id res chain seq x y z
N MET A 1 39.67 -25.90 -18.49
CA MET A 1 38.99 -25.05 -17.48
C MET A 1 37.47 -25.13 -17.64
N ILE A 2 36.86 -26.30 -17.37
CA ILE A 2 35.39 -26.54 -17.50
C ILE A 2 34.84 -27.33 -16.29
N TYR A 3 35.71 -27.90 -15.44
CA TYR A 3 35.31 -28.82 -14.36
C TYR A 3 34.79 -28.15 -13.08
N THR A 4 34.95 -26.84 -12.90
CA THR A 4 34.50 -26.14 -11.68
C THR A 4 33.06 -25.63 -11.74
N LYS A 5 32.47 -25.44 -12.93
CA LYS A 5 31.08 -24.94 -13.06
C LYS A 5 30.02 -26.00 -12.73
N TYR A 6 30.27 -27.27 -13.07
CA TYR A 6 29.30 -28.36 -12.82
C TYR A 6 29.17 -28.75 -11.34
N LYS A 7 30.21 -28.53 -10.52
CA LYS A 7 30.20 -28.84 -9.08
C LYS A 7 29.34 -27.86 -8.26
N MET A 8 29.28 -26.58 -8.68
CA MET A 8 28.41 -25.57 -8.07
C MET A 8 26.93 -25.76 -8.47
N ILE A 9 26.66 -26.19 -9.70
CA ILE A 9 25.28 -26.40 -10.20
C ILE A 9 24.69 -27.69 -9.61
N SER A 10 25.49 -28.75 -9.45
CA SER A 10 25.05 -29.99 -8.80
C SER A 10 24.73 -29.80 -7.31
N SER A 11 25.27 -28.78 -6.65
CA SER A 11 24.99 -28.48 -5.25
C SER A 11 23.68 -27.70 -5.04
N LEU A 12 23.20 -26.97 -6.04
CA LEU A 12 21.94 -26.21 -5.95
C LEU A 12 20.69 -27.06 -6.22
N LEU A 13 20.81 -28.13 -7.03
CA LEU A 13 19.67 -28.96 -7.42
C LEU A 13 19.21 -29.93 -6.30
N ILE A 14 20.07 -30.22 -5.32
CA ILE A 14 19.79 -31.12 -4.20
C ILE A 14 18.97 -30.43 -3.08
N LEU A 15 18.98 -29.10 -3.01
CA LEU A 15 18.20 -28.34 -2.01
C LEU A 15 16.68 -28.28 -2.32
N LEU A 16 16.28 -28.50 -3.58
CA LEU A 16 14.88 -28.39 -4.01
C LEU A 16 14.05 -29.66 -3.78
N LEU A 17 14.66 -30.78 -3.35
CA LEU A 17 13.99 -32.08 -3.26
C LEU A 17 13.53 -32.48 -1.83
N VAL A 18 13.74 -31.63 -0.82
CA VAL A 18 13.40 -31.95 0.59
C VAL A 18 12.09 -31.31 1.11
N PHE A 19 11.29 -30.67 0.26
CA PHE A 19 10.03 -30.00 0.68
C PHE A 19 8.73 -30.67 0.20
N SER A 20 8.74 -31.97 -0.12
CA SER A 20 7.49 -32.71 -0.36
C SER A 20 7.09 -33.53 0.87
N CYS A 21 6.52 -32.84 1.87
CA CYS A 21 5.74 -33.52 2.92
C CYS A 21 4.56 -34.23 2.27
N ASN A 22 4.62 -35.56 2.22
CA ASN A 22 3.50 -36.44 1.91
C ASN A 22 2.49 -36.38 3.07
N VAL A 23 1.51 -35.48 3.01
CA VAL A 23 0.34 -35.54 3.88
C VAL A 23 -0.74 -36.37 3.18
N GLN A 24 -0.93 -37.60 3.67
CA GLN A 24 -2.09 -38.43 3.32
C GLN A 24 -3.29 -37.95 4.13
N ILE A 25 -4.24 -37.27 3.48
CA ILE A 25 -5.51 -36.89 4.12
C ILE A 25 -6.45 -38.09 4.05
N LYS A 26 -6.68 -38.75 5.19
CA LYS A 26 -7.79 -39.70 5.36
C LYS A 26 -9.01 -38.92 5.85
N VAL A 27 -10.02 -38.77 4.99
CA VAL A 27 -11.32 -38.19 5.36
C VAL A 27 -12.12 -39.24 6.13
N SER A 28 -12.26 -39.03 7.44
CA SER A 28 -13.30 -39.68 8.25
C SER A 28 -14.29 -38.60 8.63
N ALA A 29 -15.53 -38.73 8.16
CA ALA A 29 -16.62 -37.84 8.54
C ALA A 29 -17.00 -38.10 10.00
N ASP A 30 -16.75 -37.12 10.87
CA ASP A 30 -17.66 -36.73 11.95
C ASP A 30 -17.09 -35.54 12.75
N LYS A 31 -17.85 -34.43 12.71
CA LYS A 31 -18.05 -33.33 13.69
C LYS A 31 -16.85 -32.56 14.28
N GLU A 32 -17.01 -31.23 14.17
CA GLU A 32 -16.39 -30.12 14.92
C GLU A 32 -14.93 -29.77 14.63
N GLU A 33 -14.66 -28.84 13.69
CA GLU A 33 -13.41 -28.05 13.67
C GLU A 33 -13.60 -26.64 13.05
N ILE A 34 -13.36 -25.60 13.85
CA ILE A 34 -12.75 -24.31 13.44
C ILE A 34 -11.49 -24.25 14.33
N PRO A 35 -10.27 -24.03 13.79
CA PRO A 35 -9.92 -22.78 13.13
C PRO A 35 -9.03 -22.90 11.89
N SER A 36 -9.55 -22.45 10.75
CA SER A 36 -8.70 -21.95 9.68
C SER A 36 -8.04 -20.66 10.16
N GLU A 37 -6.71 -20.69 10.28
CA GLU A 37 -5.77 -19.56 10.31
C GLU A 37 -6.42 -18.16 10.27
N SER A 38 -6.87 -17.70 11.44
CA SER A 38 -7.41 -16.36 11.63
C SER A 38 -6.24 -15.39 11.78
N ILE A 39 -5.72 -14.85 10.68
CA ILE A 39 -4.97 -13.60 10.74
C ILE A 39 -5.98 -12.52 11.14
N VAL A 40 -6.07 -12.25 12.44
CA VAL A 40 -6.91 -11.18 12.98
C VAL A 40 -6.30 -9.87 12.50
N LYS A 41 -6.84 -9.27 11.43
CA LYS A 41 -6.44 -7.94 10.97
C LYS A 41 -7.01 -6.91 11.95
N PHE A 42 -6.15 -6.37 12.82
CA PHE A 42 -6.54 -5.34 13.79
C PHE A 42 -6.51 -3.97 13.13
N LEU A 43 -7.66 -3.56 12.57
CA LEU A 43 -7.89 -2.24 12.01
C LEU A 43 -8.59 -1.35 13.04
N VAL A 44 -8.06 -0.13 13.23
CA VAL A 44 -8.73 0.93 13.98
C VAL A 44 -9.06 2.03 13.01
N GLU A 45 -10.35 2.33 12.88
CA GLU A 45 -10.85 3.38 12.00
C GLU A 45 -11.59 4.39 12.85
N ASN A 46 -11.13 5.65 12.81
CA ASN A 46 -11.91 6.76 13.33
C ASN A 46 -12.71 7.30 12.15
N THR A 47 -14.03 7.36 12.24
CA THR A 47 -14.90 7.87 11.16
C THR A 47 -15.15 9.38 11.26
N GLU A 48 -14.52 10.05 12.22
CA GLU A 48 -14.54 11.51 12.31
C GLU A 48 -13.68 12.09 11.18
N GLU A 49 -14.33 12.78 10.24
CA GLU A 49 -13.66 13.50 9.17
C GLU A 49 -12.89 14.71 9.72
N LYS A 50 -11.69 14.91 9.18
CA LYS A 50 -10.81 16.03 9.47
C LYS A 50 -10.15 16.51 8.19
N SER A 51 -9.81 17.79 8.17
CA SER A 51 -8.97 18.38 7.13
C SER A 51 -7.50 18.26 7.54
N TYR A 52 -6.66 17.93 6.56
CA TYR A 52 -5.21 17.79 6.68
C TYR A 52 -4.54 18.56 5.55
N ASN A 53 -3.65 19.49 5.89
CA ASN A 53 -2.81 20.18 4.90
C ASN A 53 -1.47 19.45 4.77
N GLY A 54 -0.96 19.39 3.54
CA GLY A 54 0.28 18.70 3.27
C GLY A 54 0.56 18.57 1.79
N TRP A 55 1.33 17.54 1.46
CA TRP A 55 1.75 17.28 0.09
C TRP A 55 1.29 15.91 -0.36
N TRP A 56 0.66 15.88 -1.53
CA TRP A 56 0.37 14.66 -2.25
C TRP A 56 1.57 14.26 -3.11
N VAL A 57 1.99 13.01 -2.94
CA VAL A 57 3.02 12.34 -3.71
C VAL A 57 2.41 11.13 -4.42
N TYR A 58 2.64 11.01 -5.73
CA TYR A 58 2.33 9.80 -6.47
C TYR A 58 3.59 9.26 -7.14
N GLY A 59 3.82 7.96 -6.99
CA GLY A 59 4.96 7.26 -7.55
C GLY A 59 4.83 5.75 -7.35
N GLU A 60 5.42 4.98 -8.25
CA GLU A 60 5.39 3.50 -8.20
C GLU A 60 3.97 2.89 -8.07
N GLY A 61 2.95 3.60 -8.56
CA GLY A 61 1.54 3.17 -8.47
C GLY A 61 0.89 3.38 -7.10
N GLN A 62 1.47 4.24 -6.26
CA GLN A 62 0.98 4.52 -4.91
C GLN A 62 0.75 6.02 -4.72
N HIS A 63 -0.32 6.36 -3.99
CA HIS A 63 -0.62 7.71 -3.55
C HIS A 63 -0.31 7.85 -2.07
N ILE A 64 0.57 8.78 -1.74
CA ILE A 64 1.01 9.07 -0.38
C ILE A 64 0.67 10.53 -0.06
N PHE A 65 0.16 10.76 1.14
CA PHE A 65 0.02 12.08 1.72
C PHE A 65 1.07 12.28 2.79
N LYS A 66 1.80 13.38 2.70
CA LYS A 66 2.72 13.82 3.74
C LYS A 66 2.13 15.01 4.47
N ASP A 67 1.80 14.80 5.74
CA ASP A 67 1.18 15.81 6.59
C ASP A 67 2.16 16.95 6.91
N GLU A 68 1.69 18.19 6.82
CA GLU A 68 2.53 19.36 7.07
C GLU A 68 2.95 19.49 8.54
N GLU A 69 2.04 19.21 9.47
CA GLU A 69 2.26 19.43 10.90
C GLU A 69 3.14 18.33 11.52
N SER A 70 2.79 17.06 11.28
CA SER A 70 3.46 15.90 11.87
C SER A 70 4.62 15.37 11.03
N LEU A 71 4.66 15.70 9.74
CA LEU A 71 5.58 15.14 8.74
C LEU A 71 5.46 13.63 8.55
N GLU A 72 4.40 13.02 9.08
CA GLU A 72 4.08 11.62 8.85
C GLU A 72 3.59 11.41 7.41
N GLU A 73 3.86 10.21 6.89
CA GLU A 73 3.41 9.77 5.57
C GLU A 73 2.30 8.74 5.75
N TRP A 74 1.19 8.95 5.06
CA TRP A 74 0.00 8.10 5.09
C TRP A 74 -0.37 7.67 3.68
N ASP A 75 -0.83 6.43 3.53
CA ASP A 75 -1.43 5.97 2.28
C ASP A 75 -2.73 6.74 2.03
N LEU A 76 -3.04 7.00 0.76
CA LEU A 76 -4.33 7.57 0.37
C LEU A 76 -5.25 6.49 -0.23
N GLU A 77 -6.49 6.45 0.25
CA GLU A 77 -7.56 5.64 -0.33
C GLU A 77 -8.71 6.57 -0.72
N PHE A 78 -8.97 6.70 -2.01
CA PHE A 78 -10.06 7.54 -2.53
C PHE A 78 -11.30 6.69 -2.76
N LEU A 79 -12.40 6.99 -2.06
CA LEU A 79 -13.60 6.13 -2.09
C LEU A 79 -14.46 6.32 -3.35
N ASN A 80 -14.47 7.54 -3.90
CA ASN A 80 -15.42 7.95 -4.94
C ASN A 80 -14.77 8.41 -6.24
N GLU A 81 -13.44 8.33 -6.31
CA GLU A 81 -12.66 8.85 -7.44
C GLU A 81 -12.22 7.72 -8.37
N ASN A 82 -12.04 8.05 -9.65
CA ASN A 82 -11.42 7.15 -10.61
C ASN A 82 -9.90 7.23 -10.46
N MET A 83 -9.27 6.12 -10.04
CA MET A 83 -7.82 6.08 -9.83
C MET A 83 -7.02 6.49 -11.08
N GLN A 84 -7.45 6.10 -12.29
CA GLN A 84 -6.73 6.48 -13.50
C GLN A 84 -6.80 7.99 -13.74
N GLU A 85 -7.95 8.62 -13.47
CA GLU A 85 -8.12 10.07 -13.61
C GLU A 85 -7.29 10.83 -12.56
N LEU A 86 -7.14 10.29 -11.35
CA LEU A 86 -6.26 10.86 -10.32
C LEU A 86 -4.78 10.77 -10.70
N GLU A 87 -4.35 9.65 -11.28
CA GLU A 87 -2.99 9.49 -11.80
C GLU A 87 -2.71 10.50 -12.92
N GLU A 88 -3.64 10.62 -13.88
CA GLU A 88 -3.55 11.58 -14.98
C GLU A 88 -3.53 13.03 -14.47
N LEU A 89 -4.37 13.38 -13.49
CA LEU A 89 -4.38 14.69 -12.83
C LEU A 89 -3.04 14.99 -12.15
N TYR A 90 -2.53 14.04 -11.38
CA TYR A 90 -1.26 14.19 -10.68
C TYR A 90 -0.11 14.42 -11.66
N LEU A 91 0.01 13.56 -12.67
CA LEU A 91 1.06 13.65 -13.68
C LEU A 91 0.96 14.94 -14.49
N ALA A 92 -0.25 15.37 -14.86
CA ALA A 92 -0.45 16.63 -15.58
C ALA A 92 0.08 17.85 -14.80
N ILE A 93 -0.09 17.85 -13.48
CA ILE A 93 0.40 18.93 -12.62
C ILE A 93 1.92 18.81 -12.42
N CYS A 94 2.44 17.61 -12.18
CA CYS A 94 3.89 17.41 -11.95
C CYS A 94 4.74 17.48 -13.23
N GLU A 95 4.18 17.28 -14.43
CA GLU A 95 4.87 17.56 -15.69
C GLU A 95 5.19 19.06 -15.84
N MET A 96 4.43 19.92 -15.16
CA MET A 96 4.67 21.35 -15.14
C MET A 96 5.71 21.73 -14.06
N GLU A 97 5.84 20.96 -12.96
CA GLU A 97 6.68 21.29 -11.80
C GLU A 97 7.26 20.08 -11.05
N TYR A 98 8.54 20.14 -10.68
CA TYR A 98 9.27 19.07 -9.97
C TYR A 98 8.99 19.01 -8.45
N PHE A 99 7.84 19.47 -7.98
CA PHE A 99 7.52 19.52 -6.54
C PHE A 99 6.28 18.67 -6.22
N PRO A 100 6.24 18.05 -5.02
CA PRO A 100 5.02 17.45 -4.47
C PRO A 100 3.86 18.45 -4.51
N MET A 101 2.65 17.96 -4.79
CA MET A 101 1.47 18.80 -4.95
C MET A 101 0.94 19.23 -3.59
N GLU A 102 0.94 20.53 -3.30
CA GLU A 102 0.32 21.06 -2.07
C GLU A 102 -1.20 20.89 -2.13
N CYS A 103 -1.75 20.27 -1.10
CA CYS A 103 -3.17 19.92 -1.06
C CYS A 103 -3.72 19.96 0.37
N GLU A 104 -5.03 20.17 0.43
CA GLU A 104 -5.85 19.85 1.59
C GLU A 104 -6.58 18.54 1.30
N MET A 105 -6.46 17.56 2.20
CA MET A 105 -7.18 16.30 2.15
C MET A 105 -8.21 16.27 3.28
N ILE A 106 -9.47 15.99 2.93
CA ILE A 106 -10.57 15.84 3.88
C ILE A 106 -10.91 14.36 3.94
N GLY A 107 -10.92 13.82 5.15
CA GLY A 107 -11.16 12.39 5.31
C GLY A 107 -10.90 11.92 6.73
N HIS A 108 -10.82 10.60 6.88
CA HIS A 108 -10.67 9.97 8.18
C HIS A 108 -9.58 8.90 8.16
N LYS A 109 -8.92 8.69 9.31
CA LYS A 109 -7.76 7.78 9.39
C LYS A 109 -8.18 6.36 9.73
N ARG A 110 -7.62 5.41 8.99
CA ARG A 110 -7.60 3.99 9.30
C ARG A 110 -6.16 3.57 9.62
N LYS A 111 -5.94 2.95 10.78
CA LYS A 111 -4.63 2.44 11.20
C LYS A 111 -4.62 0.93 11.21
N ASP A 112 -3.67 0.33 10.52
CA ASP A 112 -3.31 -1.08 10.67
C ASP A 112 -2.34 -1.21 11.85
N ILE A 113 -2.80 -1.78 12.95
CA ILE A 113 -1.99 -1.89 14.18
C ILE A 113 -0.80 -2.83 13.98
N LEU A 114 -0.95 -3.88 13.18
CA LEU A 114 0.07 -4.91 13.02
C LEU A 114 1.23 -4.41 12.15
N LYS A 115 0.91 -3.60 11.15
CA LYS A 115 1.90 -3.03 10.23
C LYS A 115 2.39 -1.65 10.67
N ASN A 116 1.70 -1.02 11.61
CA ASN A 116 1.90 0.38 11.98
C ASN A 116 1.81 1.33 10.77
N GLU A 117 0.92 1.00 9.83
CA GLU A 117 0.60 1.79 8.65
C GLU A 117 -0.67 2.61 8.92
N THR A 118 -0.71 3.84 8.41
CA THR A 118 -1.87 4.72 8.48
C THR A 118 -2.33 4.99 7.06
N THR A 119 -3.61 4.80 6.80
CA THR A 119 -4.28 5.17 5.56
C THR A 119 -5.25 6.31 5.87
N LEU A 120 -5.18 7.39 5.10
CA LEU A 120 -6.20 8.43 5.08
C LEU A 120 -7.24 8.06 4.01
N ILE A 121 -8.46 7.80 4.46
CA ILE A 121 -9.60 7.55 3.59
C ILE A 121 -10.15 8.91 3.17
N VAL A 122 -9.93 9.28 1.91
CA VAL A 122 -10.23 10.62 1.38
C VAL A 122 -11.67 10.68 0.89
N SER A 123 -12.43 11.64 1.40
CA SER A 123 -13.79 11.95 0.95
C SER A 123 -13.81 13.13 -0.03
N GLU A 124 -12.94 14.12 0.17
CA GLU A 124 -12.80 15.31 -0.67
C GLU A 124 -11.36 15.83 -0.60
N PHE A 125 -10.87 16.51 -1.63
CA PHE A 125 -9.56 17.15 -1.61
C PHE A 125 -9.54 18.46 -2.41
N ASN A 126 -8.68 19.38 -1.98
CA ASN A 126 -8.42 20.63 -2.67
C ASN A 126 -6.92 20.71 -3.01
N ILE A 127 -6.59 21.09 -4.24
CA ILE A 127 -5.22 21.39 -4.63
C ILE A 127 -4.97 22.88 -4.31
N LEU A 128 -4.03 23.14 -3.40
CA LEU A 128 -3.83 24.49 -2.84
C LEU A 128 -2.85 25.32 -3.67
N TYR A 129 -1.91 24.66 -4.35
CA TYR A 129 -0.94 25.33 -5.20
C TYR A 129 -0.74 24.55 -6.51
N ILE A 130 -0.94 25.25 -7.62
CA ILE A 130 -0.55 24.84 -8.96
C ILE A 130 0.19 26.05 -9.53
N GLN A 131 1.52 26.02 -9.57
CA GLN A 131 2.23 27.17 -10.13
C GLN A 131 2.15 27.16 -11.66
N GLY A 132 1.68 28.30 -12.17
CA GLY A 132 1.10 28.45 -13.51
C GLY A 132 -0.37 28.90 -13.54
N CYS A 133 -1.13 28.78 -12.44
CA CYS A 133 -2.50 29.32 -12.34
C CYS A 133 -2.59 30.69 -11.65
N GLY A 134 -1.46 31.28 -11.25
CA GLY A 134 -1.37 32.67 -10.82
C GLY A 134 -0.95 33.55 -11.99
N GLU A 135 -1.93 34.05 -12.74
CA GLU A 135 -1.78 35.32 -13.48
C GLU A 135 -1.66 36.50 -12.50
#